data_AF-A0A917ZI53-F1
#
_entry.id   AF-A0A917ZI53-F1
#
_cell.length_a   1.000
_cell.length_b   1.000
_cell.length_c   1.000
_cell.angle_alpha   90.00
_cell.angle_beta   90.00
_cell.angle_gamma   90.00
#
_symmetry.space_group_name_H-M   'P 1'
#
loop_
_entity.id
_entity.type
_entity.pdbx_description
1 polymer ?
#
loop_
_entity_poly.entity_id
_entity_poly.type
_entity_poly.pdbx_seq_one_letter_code
_entity_poly.pdbx_strand_id
1 'polypeptide(L)'
;MRSPWLYAVAALAILAVAWVVAPLRAEPPPRFVRPSTEQPASAPAVRELTGPVPAPIRYAYAPSCQDGDACRHWILVSARGERWWLPGAGDEVSLGLSADGLRVAYRSDAAGGFVVRDLKTGTTRSLTVKPEASIGEFIGVRPPLLSPDGRHLLVQNDHLDKNDEVVLERPLIVDTERGTVTRLPGGETVIGWTAAGLALVRERSTDSLPGHVSTASFVIRSPGGKAVRRTVVPGNQSRAWFSPSGRTLASLAREVTPDDLVTTGVVLVGTSKGHPTRTVTPRQPAGRRIAEILRWEDENTLVVRTADAGDTGNTGSYHFLDLRDGATRPIEISVPVGDDLRETAPVLGSVR
;
A
#
# COMPACT_ATOMS: atom_id res chain seq x y z
N MET A 1 -29.45 68.87 -21.49
CA MET A 1 -28.34 68.14 -22.13
C MET A 1 -27.84 67.09 -21.14
N ARG A 2 -28.09 65.80 -21.40
CA ARG A 2 -27.62 64.71 -20.51
C ARG A 2 -26.12 64.51 -20.74
N SER A 3 -25.36 64.49 -19.65
CA SER A 3 -23.90 64.52 -19.66
C SER A 3 -23.33 63.24 -20.31
N PRO A 4 -22.45 63.35 -21.33
CA PRO A 4 -21.86 62.19 -22.03
C PRO A 4 -21.08 61.25 -21.10
N TRP A 5 -20.68 61.73 -19.91
CA TRP A 5 -20.04 60.96 -18.85
C TRP A 5 -20.89 59.79 -18.34
N LEU A 6 -22.21 59.96 -18.21
CA LEU A 6 -23.09 58.90 -17.68
C LEU A 6 -23.16 57.69 -18.62
N TYR A 7 -23.04 57.91 -19.93
CA TYR A 7 -23.00 56.84 -20.92
C TYR A 7 -21.68 56.07 -20.90
N ALA A 8 -20.56 56.76 -20.65
CA ALA A 8 -19.24 56.13 -20.53
C ALA A 8 -19.15 55.22 -19.29
N VAL A 9 -19.66 55.66 -18.15
CA VAL A 9 -19.67 54.86 -16.92
C VAL A 9 -20.57 53.63 -17.05
N ALA A 10 -21.75 53.78 -17.67
CA ALA A 10 -22.64 52.65 -17.92
C ALA A 10 -22.01 51.61 -18.86
N ALA A 11 -21.31 52.03 -19.91
CA ALA A 11 -20.63 51.12 -20.84
C ALA A 11 -19.49 50.34 -20.17
N LEU A 12 -18.70 51.00 -19.30
CA LEU A 12 -17.63 50.35 -18.53
C LEU A 12 -18.18 49.33 -17.52
N ALA A 13 -19.29 49.64 -16.84
CA ALA A 13 -19.93 48.71 -15.93
C ALA A 13 -20.46 47.46 -16.65
N ILE A 14 -21.05 47.62 -17.84
CA ILE A 14 -21.55 46.49 -18.64
C ILE A 14 -20.39 45.62 -19.14
N LEU A 15 -19.28 46.23 -19.58
CA LEU A 15 -18.07 45.50 -19.98
C LEU A 15 -17.46 44.72 -18.81
N ALA A 16 -17.39 45.30 -17.62
CA ALA A 16 -16.89 44.62 -16.42
C ALA A 16 -17.79 43.44 -16.01
N VAL A 17 -19.12 43.61 -16.04
CA VAL A 17 -20.06 42.52 -15.76
C VAL A 17 -19.97 41.43 -16.83
N ALA A 18 -19.85 41.79 -18.12
CA ALA A 18 -19.66 40.82 -19.19
C ALA A 18 -18.35 40.04 -19.04
N TRP A 19 -17.27 40.68 -18.59
CA TRP A 19 -15.97 40.01 -18.39
C TRP A 19 -15.96 39.07 -17.19
N VAL A 20 -16.71 39.41 -16.12
CA VAL A 20 -16.87 38.54 -14.94
C VAL A 20 -17.83 37.38 -15.21
N VAL A 21 -18.87 37.57 -16.03
CA VAL A 21 -19.90 36.55 -16.29
C VAL A 21 -19.58 35.68 -17.50
N ALA A 22 -18.79 36.15 -18.47
CA ALA A 22 -18.39 35.35 -19.65
C ALA A 22 -17.69 34.02 -19.31
N PRO A 23 -16.75 33.93 -18.34
CA PRO A 23 -16.15 32.64 -17.97
C PRO A 23 -17.09 31.74 -17.14
N LEU A 24 -18.24 32.25 -16.66
CA LEU A 24 -19.26 31.45 -15.99
C LEU A 24 -20.25 30.79 -16.97
N ARG A 25 -20.16 31.07 -18.28
CA ARG A 25 -20.89 30.32 -19.30
C ARG A 25 -20.19 28.97 -19.52
N ALA A 26 -20.49 28.08 -18.58
CA ALA A 26 -20.48 26.64 -18.64
C ALA A 26 -19.63 26.07 -19.78
N GLU A 27 -18.37 25.76 -19.48
CA GLU A 27 -17.80 24.56 -20.09
C GLU A 27 -18.86 23.46 -19.94
N PRO A 28 -19.24 22.77 -21.04
CA PRO A 28 -20.18 21.66 -20.92
C PRO A 28 -19.66 20.76 -19.80
N PRO A 29 -20.53 20.31 -18.87
CA PRO A 29 -20.09 19.48 -17.76
C PRO A 29 -19.22 18.37 -18.32
N PRO A 30 -18.03 18.12 -17.73
CA PRO A 30 -17.10 17.14 -18.25
C PRO A 30 -17.90 15.87 -18.49
N ARG A 31 -18.08 15.52 -19.77
CA ARG A 31 -18.71 14.24 -20.11
C ARG A 31 -17.71 13.21 -19.64
N PHE A 32 -18.07 12.52 -18.56
CA PHE A 32 -17.40 11.31 -18.15
C PHE A 32 -17.55 10.33 -19.31
N VAL A 33 -16.53 10.30 -20.17
CA VAL A 33 -16.30 9.17 -21.05
C VAL A 33 -16.09 8.03 -20.08
N ARG A 34 -17.13 7.21 -19.86
CA ARG A 34 -16.93 5.90 -19.27
C ARG A 34 -15.85 5.27 -20.13
N PRO A 35 -14.66 4.92 -19.59
CA PRO A 35 -13.68 4.21 -20.38
C PRO A 35 -14.42 3.05 -21.04
N SER A 36 -14.26 2.94 -22.36
CA SER A 36 -14.93 1.90 -23.13
C SER A 36 -14.74 0.60 -22.37
N THR A 37 -15.83 0.01 -21.88
CA THR A 37 -15.87 -1.41 -21.51
C THR A 37 -15.80 -2.23 -22.80
N GLU A 38 -14.87 -1.90 -23.69
CA GLU A 38 -14.30 -2.88 -24.58
C GLU A 38 -13.62 -3.87 -23.65
N GLN A 39 -14.38 -4.91 -23.33
CA GLN A 39 -13.94 -6.09 -22.65
C GLN A 39 -12.59 -6.47 -23.28
N PRO A 40 -11.47 -6.35 -22.55
CA PRO A 40 -10.18 -6.66 -23.12
C PRO A 40 -10.29 -8.06 -23.71
N ALA A 41 -9.83 -8.21 -24.97
CA ALA A 41 -9.80 -9.48 -25.67
C ALA A 41 -9.45 -10.58 -24.67
N SER A 42 -10.34 -11.57 -24.56
CA SER A 42 -10.39 -12.61 -23.52
C SER A 42 -9.06 -12.79 -22.81
N ALA A 43 -8.95 -12.28 -21.57
CA ALA A 43 -7.71 -12.37 -20.80
C ALA A 43 -7.16 -13.80 -20.87
N PRO A 44 -5.83 -14.00 -21.02
CA PRO A 44 -5.25 -15.33 -21.17
C PRO A 44 -5.76 -16.26 -20.06
N ALA A 45 -6.08 -17.50 -20.43
CA ALA A 45 -6.54 -18.50 -19.47
C ALA A 45 -5.53 -18.63 -18.33
N VAL A 46 -6.03 -18.62 -17.09
CA VAL A 46 -5.21 -18.83 -15.89
C VAL A 46 -4.74 -20.29 -15.92
N ARG A 47 -3.42 -20.50 -15.84
CA ARG A 47 -2.79 -21.83 -15.83
C ARG A 47 -2.12 -22.13 -14.49
N GLU A 48 -1.94 -23.39 -14.16
CA GLU A 48 -1.18 -23.77 -12.95
C GLU A 48 0.29 -23.36 -13.07
N LEU A 49 0.85 -22.82 -11.98
CA LEU A 49 2.28 -22.55 -11.91
C LEU A 49 3.07 -23.83 -11.58
N THR A 50 3.37 -24.61 -12.62
CA THR A 50 4.19 -25.83 -12.50
C THR A 50 5.69 -25.57 -12.64
N GLY A 51 6.09 -24.55 -13.39
CA GLY A 51 7.49 -24.26 -13.73
C GLY A 51 7.95 -22.83 -13.40
N PRO A 52 9.00 -22.35 -14.08
CA PRO A 52 9.43 -20.95 -14.00
C PRO A 52 8.45 -20.01 -14.73
N VAL A 53 8.46 -18.74 -14.34
CA VAL A 53 7.76 -17.65 -15.04
C VAL A 53 8.73 -16.92 -15.97
N PRO A 54 8.32 -16.58 -17.20
CA PRO A 54 9.19 -15.94 -18.19
C PRO A 54 9.41 -14.44 -17.93
N ALA A 55 8.62 -13.83 -17.03
CA ALA A 55 8.69 -12.42 -16.69
C ALA A 55 8.39 -12.22 -15.19
N PRO A 56 8.98 -11.20 -14.55
CA PRO A 56 8.66 -10.85 -13.17
C PRO A 56 7.16 -10.70 -12.89
N ILE A 57 6.75 -11.16 -11.71
CA ILE A 57 5.39 -10.97 -11.23
C ILE A 57 5.22 -9.54 -10.73
N ARG A 58 4.22 -8.85 -11.28
CA ARG A 58 3.89 -7.47 -10.95
C ARG A 58 2.93 -7.39 -9.78
N TYR A 59 1.97 -8.30 -9.72
CA TYR A 59 1.03 -8.38 -8.61
C TYR A 59 0.48 -9.77 -8.43
N ALA A 60 -0.02 -10.04 -7.23
CA ALA A 60 -0.81 -11.21 -6.93
C ALA A 60 -2.15 -10.80 -6.30
N TYR A 61 -3.18 -11.60 -6.55
CA TYR A 61 -4.49 -11.42 -5.94
C TYR A 61 -5.20 -12.76 -5.75
N ALA A 62 -6.14 -12.83 -4.82
CA ALA A 62 -7.04 -13.96 -4.67
C ALA A 62 -8.45 -13.54 -5.14
N PRO A 63 -9.07 -14.24 -6.10
CA PRO A 63 -10.42 -13.91 -6.55
C PRO A 63 -11.44 -14.25 -5.46
N SER A 64 -12.50 -13.45 -5.34
CA SER A 64 -13.64 -13.81 -4.49
C SER A 64 -14.48 -14.91 -5.16
N CYS A 65 -14.69 -16.00 -4.46
CA CYS A 65 -15.65 -17.02 -4.88
C CYS A 65 -16.99 -16.76 -4.19
N GLN A 66 -18.08 -16.61 -4.96
CA GLN A 66 -19.41 -16.62 -4.36
C GLN A 66 -19.82 -18.05 -3.95
N ASP A 67 -19.39 -19.09 -4.69
CA ASP A 67 -19.70 -20.49 -4.39
C ASP A 67 -18.56 -21.44 -4.82
N GLY A 68 -17.94 -22.13 -3.85
CA GLY A 68 -17.06 -23.30 -4.07
C GLY A 68 -15.55 -23.11 -3.85
N ASP A 69 -14.87 -24.20 -3.49
CA ASP A 69 -13.42 -24.25 -3.26
C ASP A 69 -12.58 -24.06 -4.54
N ALA A 70 -13.21 -24.18 -5.71
CA ALA A 70 -12.55 -24.24 -7.01
C ALA A 70 -11.91 -22.92 -7.49
N CYS A 71 -12.08 -21.81 -6.78
CA CYS A 71 -11.37 -20.55 -7.05
C CYS A 71 -10.55 -20.03 -5.85
N ARG A 72 -10.33 -20.89 -4.83
CA ARG A 72 -9.54 -20.58 -3.64
C ARG A 72 -8.03 -20.65 -3.90
N HIS A 73 -7.53 -19.80 -4.77
CA HIS A 73 -6.11 -19.78 -5.10
C HIS A 73 -5.60 -18.39 -5.47
N TRP A 74 -4.34 -18.16 -5.12
CA TRP A 74 -3.64 -16.95 -5.53
C TRP A 74 -3.32 -16.96 -7.01
N ILE A 75 -3.70 -15.88 -7.69
CA ILE A 75 -3.34 -15.59 -9.07
C ILE A 75 -2.15 -14.64 -9.08
N LEU A 76 -1.04 -15.09 -9.68
CA LEU A 76 0.13 -14.27 -9.98
C LEU A 76 -0.03 -13.67 -11.39
N VAL A 77 0.25 -12.38 -11.53
CA VAL A 77 0.18 -11.67 -12.82
C VAL A 77 1.54 -11.07 -13.15
N SER A 78 2.10 -11.43 -14.31
CA SER A 78 3.39 -10.89 -14.75
C SER A 78 3.29 -9.45 -15.22
N ALA A 79 4.44 -8.79 -15.37
CA ALA A 79 4.55 -7.49 -16.04
C ALA A 79 3.97 -7.48 -17.47
N ARG A 80 3.84 -8.66 -18.10
CA ARG A 80 3.23 -8.84 -19.43
C ARG A 80 1.74 -9.19 -19.39
N GLY A 81 1.13 -9.26 -18.20
CA GLY A 81 -0.27 -9.63 -18.02
C GLY A 81 -0.54 -11.14 -18.13
N GLU A 82 0.49 -11.98 -18.19
CA GLU A 82 0.32 -13.43 -18.13
C GLU A 82 -0.09 -13.83 -16.70
N ARG A 83 -0.90 -14.89 -16.59
CA ARG A 83 -1.55 -15.25 -15.33
C ARG A 83 -1.31 -16.71 -14.97
N TRP A 84 -1.03 -16.97 -13.70
CA TRP A 84 -0.92 -18.31 -13.16
C TRP A 84 -1.58 -18.41 -11.80
N TRP A 85 -2.22 -19.53 -11.49
CA TRP A 85 -2.58 -19.83 -10.10
C TRP A 85 -1.40 -20.54 -9.41
N LEU A 86 -1.17 -20.20 -8.14
CA LEU A 86 -0.04 -20.67 -7.34
C LEU A 86 -0.42 -21.93 -6.53
N PRO A 87 0.11 -23.12 -6.86
CA PRO A 87 -0.26 -24.34 -6.16
C PRO A 87 0.23 -24.40 -4.71
N GLY A 88 -0.66 -24.88 -3.85
CA GLY A 88 -0.41 -25.04 -2.41
C GLY A 88 -0.47 -23.76 -1.60
N ALA A 89 -0.81 -22.61 -2.21
CA ALA A 89 -1.13 -21.36 -1.52
C ALA A 89 -2.66 -21.27 -1.37
N GLY A 90 -3.19 -21.60 -0.19
CA GLY A 90 -4.62 -21.46 0.10
C GLY A 90 -5.11 -20.01 -0.02
N ASP A 91 -6.41 -19.81 -0.17
CA ASP A 91 -7.05 -18.48 -0.29
C ASP A 91 -7.12 -17.69 1.02
N GLU A 92 -7.17 -18.40 2.13
CA GLU A 92 -7.04 -17.85 3.48
C GLU A 92 -5.57 -17.63 3.87
N VAL A 93 -4.64 -18.02 2.99
CA VAL A 93 -3.22 -17.88 3.25
C VAL A 93 -2.72 -16.56 2.72
N SER A 94 -2.25 -15.74 3.64
CA SER A 94 -1.40 -14.60 3.37
C SER A 94 -0.18 -14.91 2.46
N LEU A 95 0.02 -14.12 1.40
CA LEU A 95 1.11 -14.24 0.42
C LEU A 95 2.04 -13.02 0.46
N GLY A 96 3.34 -13.24 0.26
CA GLY A 96 4.36 -12.20 0.11
C GLY A 96 5.04 -12.30 -1.25
N LEU A 97 5.24 -11.17 -1.92
CA LEU A 97 5.98 -11.08 -3.17
C LEU A 97 7.24 -10.21 -2.96
N SER A 98 8.38 -10.62 -3.49
CA SER A 98 9.58 -9.78 -3.49
C SER A 98 9.39 -8.56 -4.38
N ALA A 99 10.14 -7.48 -4.10
CA ALA A 99 10.02 -6.27 -4.90
C ALA A 99 10.39 -6.52 -6.37
N ASP A 100 11.38 -7.36 -6.66
CA ASP A 100 11.73 -7.70 -8.04
C ASP A 100 10.74 -8.66 -8.73
N GLY A 101 9.69 -9.14 -8.05
CA GLY A 101 8.71 -10.06 -8.61
C GLY A 101 9.25 -11.45 -8.95
N LEU A 102 10.45 -11.81 -8.45
CA LEU A 102 11.11 -13.08 -8.76
C LEU A 102 10.97 -14.12 -7.65
N ARG A 103 10.47 -13.75 -6.47
CA ARG A 103 10.24 -14.68 -5.37
C ARG A 103 8.87 -14.46 -4.76
N VAL A 104 8.21 -15.55 -4.41
CA VAL A 104 6.95 -15.54 -3.66
C VAL A 104 7.11 -16.38 -2.40
N ALA A 105 6.56 -15.91 -1.29
CA ALA A 105 6.50 -16.62 -0.02
C ALA A 105 5.04 -16.79 0.41
N TYR A 106 4.68 -17.96 0.92
CA TYR A 106 3.32 -18.26 1.36
C TYR A 106 3.33 -19.38 2.39
N ARG A 107 2.26 -19.51 3.18
CA ARG A 107 2.04 -20.70 4.02
C ARG A 107 1.55 -21.85 3.13
N SER A 108 2.18 -23.01 3.23
CA SER A 108 1.71 -24.21 2.56
C SER A 108 1.24 -25.21 3.59
N ASP A 109 -0.05 -25.53 3.54
CA ASP A 109 -0.64 -26.53 4.44
C ASP A 109 -0.06 -27.92 4.16
N ALA A 110 0.19 -28.25 2.89
CA ALA A 110 0.84 -29.49 2.47
C ALA A 110 2.29 -29.60 3.01
N ALA A 111 3.04 -28.49 3.06
CA ALA A 111 4.38 -28.47 3.64
C ALA A 111 4.37 -28.30 5.17
N GLY A 112 3.23 -28.02 5.79
CA GLY A 112 3.11 -27.73 7.22
C GLY A 112 3.88 -26.48 7.66
N GLY A 113 4.10 -25.51 6.76
CA GLY A 113 4.94 -24.35 7.06
C GLY A 113 5.05 -23.30 5.95
N PHE A 114 5.93 -22.33 6.13
CA PHE A 114 6.21 -21.33 5.10
C PHE A 114 7.06 -21.92 3.98
N VAL A 115 6.73 -21.59 2.74
CA VAL A 115 7.52 -21.94 1.57
C VAL A 115 7.92 -20.67 0.83
N VAL A 116 9.08 -20.70 0.18
CA VAL A 116 9.53 -19.67 -0.75
C VAL A 116 9.76 -20.34 -2.10
N ARG A 117 9.13 -19.79 -3.14
CA ARG A 117 9.32 -20.23 -4.52
C ARG A 117 10.11 -19.17 -5.28
N ASP A 118 11.23 -19.58 -5.85
CA ASP A 118 11.93 -18.82 -6.87
C ASP A 118 11.15 -18.97 -8.18
N LEU A 119 10.59 -17.87 -8.65
CA LEU A 119 9.74 -17.83 -9.83
C LEU A 119 10.57 -17.90 -11.11
N LYS A 120 11.84 -17.48 -11.09
CA LYS A 120 12.73 -17.54 -12.25
C LYS A 120 13.18 -18.98 -12.55
N THR A 121 13.45 -19.77 -11.52
CA THR A 121 13.91 -21.16 -11.67
C THR A 121 12.78 -22.18 -11.50
N GLY A 122 11.68 -21.79 -10.87
CA GLY A 122 10.59 -22.68 -10.47
C GLY A 122 10.89 -23.50 -9.21
N THR A 123 12.04 -23.29 -8.56
CA THR A 123 12.42 -24.06 -7.37
C THR A 123 11.64 -23.60 -6.13
N THR A 124 11.01 -24.54 -5.42
CA THR A 124 10.33 -24.29 -4.15
C THR A 124 11.15 -24.82 -2.99
N ARG A 125 11.20 -24.06 -1.90
CA ARG A 125 11.88 -24.44 -0.67
C ARG A 125 10.97 -24.24 0.54
N SER A 126 10.84 -25.28 1.35
CA SER A 126 10.23 -25.16 2.68
C SER A 126 11.19 -24.52 3.67
N LEU A 127 10.68 -23.57 4.44
CA LEU A 127 11.40 -22.95 5.53
C LEU A 127 11.21 -23.78 6.81
N THR A 128 12.22 -23.78 7.66
CA THR A 128 12.19 -24.53 8.93
C THR A 128 11.23 -23.91 9.97
N VAL A 129 10.82 -22.66 9.76
CA VAL A 129 9.87 -21.98 10.63
C VAL A 129 8.48 -22.55 10.39
N LYS A 130 7.98 -23.23 11.41
CA LYS A 130 6.59 -23.66 11.46
C LYS A 130 5.73 -22.49 11.94
N PRO A 131 4.58 -22.22 11.31
CA PRO A 131 3.58 -21.35 11.90
C PRO A 131 3.20 -21.99 13.24
N GLU A 132 3.18 -21.19 14.29
CA GLU A 132 2.46 -21.58 15.49
C GLU A 132 0.96 -21.59 15.15
N ALA A 133 0.12 -22.13 16.03
CA ALA A 133 -1.33 -22.11 15.86
C ALA A 133 -1.81 -20.65 15.91
N SER A 134 -1.69 -19.96 14.79
CA SER A 134 -2.20 -18.62 14.59
C SER A 134 -3.71 -18.71 14.66
N ILE A 135 -4.30 -17.83 15.45
CA ILE A 135 -5.74 -17.79 15.70
C ILE A 135 -6.50 -17.00 14.64
N GLY A 136 -5.84 -16.69 13.52
CA GLY A 136 -6.41 -16.07 12.33
C GLY A 136 -5.88 -14.65 12.10
N GLU A 137 -6.27 -14.05 10.97
CA GLU A 137 -5.88 -12.70 10.54
C GLU A 137 -6.53 -11.59 11.39
N PHE A 138 -6.43 -11.69 12.73
CA PHE A 138 -6.84 -10.62 13.62
C PHE A 138 -5.79 -9.49 13.65
N ILE A 139 -6.29 -8.28 13.91
CA ILE A 139 -5.62 -6.97 13.82
C ILE A 139 -4.12 -7.03 14.17
N GLY A 140 -3.27 -7.02 13.14
CA GLY A 140 -1.82 -6.82 13.28
C GLY A 140 -0.94 -7.99 12.86
N VAL A 141 -1.49 -9.20 12.66
CA VAL A 141 -0.76 -10.28 11.98
C VAL A 141 -0.59 -9.88 10.52
N ARG A 142 0.65 -9.64 10.11
CA ARG A 142 0.94 -9.26 8.73
C ARG A 142 1.16 -10.50 7.88
N PRO A 143 0.75 -10.47 6.60
CA PRO A 143 1.15 -11.49 5.64
C PRO A 143 2.68 -11.65 5.62
N PRO A 144 3.19 -12.83 5.22
CA PRO A 144 4.62 -13.05 5.06
C PRO A 144 5.18 -11.93 4.19
N LEU A 145 6.19 -11.20 4.69
CA LEU A 145 6.72 -10.03 4.00
C LEU A 145 8.17 -10.28 3.60
N LEU A 146 8.40 -10.41 2.30
CA LEU A 146 9.74 -10.55 1.74
C LEU A 146 10.48 -9.20 1.75
N SER A 147 11.78 -9.24 2.04
CA SER A 147 12.67 -8.11 1.81
C SER A 147 12.72 -7.76 0.32
N PRO A 148 13.12 -6.53 -0.06
CA PRO A 148 13.15 -6.11 -1.46
C PRO A 148 13.98 -7.02 -2.37
N ASP A 149 15.09 -7.56 -1.85
CA ASP A 149 15.96 -8.52 -2.52
C ASP A 149 15.49 -9.98 -2.39
N GLY A 150 14.36 -10.22 -1.73
CA GLY A 150 13.76 -11.52 -1.49
C GLY A 150 14.61 -12.49 -0.67
N ARG A 151 15.67 -12.03 0.00
CA ARG A 151 16.58 -12.89 0.80
C ARG A 151 16.09 -13.14 2.22
N HIS A 152 15.20 -12.30 2.72
CA HIS A 152 14.71 -12.38 4.08
C HIS A 152 13.19 -12.38 4.08
N LEU A 153 12.61 -13.25 4.90
CA LEU A 153 11.19 -13.31 5.14
C LEU A 153 10.90 -12.84 6.56
N LEU A 154 10.00 -11.86 6.68
CA LEU A 154 9.38 -11.56 7.96
C LEU A 154 8.24 -12.54 8.22
N VAL A 155 8.26 -13.14 9.40
CA VAL A 155 7.15 -13.92 9.96
C VAL A 155 6.70 -13.27 11.26
N GLN A 156 5.41 -13.00 11.39
CA GLN A 156 4.77 -12.59 12.64
C GLN A 156 3.67 -13.58 12.95
N ASN A 157 3.77 -14.21 14.12
CA ASN A 157 2.73 -15.09 14.63
C ASN A 157 1.94 -14.36 15.71
N ASP A 158 0.79 -14.92 16.04
CA ASP A 158 -0.03 -14.57 17.18
C ASP A 158 -0.46 -15.84 17.92
N HIS A 159 -0.85 -15.68 19.18
CA HIS A 159 -1.45 -16.73 19.99
C HIS A 159 -2.46 -16.12 20.98
N LEU A 160 -3.33 -16.96 21.54
CA LEU A 160 -4.14 -16.59 22.71
C LEU A 160 -3.31 -16.78 23.97
N ASP A 161 -3.30 -15.76 24.82
CA ASP A 161 -2.76 -15.91 26.17
C ASP A 161 -3.75 -16.64 27.10
N LYS A 162 -3.39 -16.74 28.38
CA LYS A 162 -4.21 -17.43 29.40
C LYS A 162 -5.59 -16.81 29.66
N ASN A 163 -5.84 -15.60 29.17
CA ASN A 163 -7.10 -14.88 29.31
C ASN A 163 -7.90 -14.87 27.99
N ASP A 164 -7.50 -15.68 27.01
CA ASP A 164 -8.03 -15.66 25.65
C ASP A 164 -7.84 -14.29 24.95
N GLU A 165 -6.78 -13.55 25.33
CA GLU A 165 -6.39 -12.32 24.64
C GLU A 165 -5.38 -12.61 23.53
N VAL A 166 -5.56 -11.96 22.37
CA VAL A 166 -4.63 -12.08 21.24
C VAL A 166 -3.33 -11.36 21.56
N VAL A 167 -2.23 -12.10 21.54
CA VAL A 167 -0.88 -11.57 21.75
C VAL A 167 -0.06 -11.76 20.48
N LEU A 168 0.44 -10.64 19.94
CA LEU A 168 1.41 -10.66 18.84
C LEU A 168 2.78 -11.11 19.35
N GLU A 169 3.32 -12.13 18.71
CA GLU A 169 4.66 -12.61 19.02
C GLU A 169 5.74 -11.63 18.54
N ARG A 170 6.95 -11.87 19.06
CA ARG A 170 8.13 -11.16 18.58
C ARG A 170 8.35 -11.47 17.09
N PRO A 171 8.51 -10.45 16.23
CA PRO A 171 8.73 -10.69 14.81
C PRO A 171 10.00 -11.52 14.56
N LEU A 172 9.94 -12.40 13.57
CA LEU A 172 11.06 -13.24 13.15
C LEU A 172 11.53 -12.79 11.76
N ILE A 173 12.83 -12.67 11.58
CA ILE A 173 13.46 -12.56 10.25
C ILE A 173 14.08 -13.91 9.90
N VAL A 174 13.66 -14.50 8.80
CA VAL A 174 14.15 -15.78 8.30
C VAL A 174 14.99 -15.55 7.05
N ASP A 175 16.24 -16.00 7.05
CA ASP A 175 17.05 -16.08 5.82
C ASP A 175 16.46 -17.18 4.93
N THR A 176 15.98 -16.82 3.74
CA THR A 176 15.28 -17.76 2.85
C THR A 176 16.21 -18.81 2.23
N GLU A 177 17.52 -18.54 2.19
CA GLU A 177 18.54 -19.42 1.61
C GLU A 177 19.27 -20.26 2.66
N ARG A 178 19.38 -19.79 3.89
CA ARG A 178 20.06 -20.52 4.96
C ARG A 178 19.09 -21.13 5.97
N GLY A 179 17.85 -20.65 6.01
CA GLY A 179 16.86 -21.03 7.03
C GLY A 179 17.19 -20.48 8.42
N THR A 180 18.21 -19.64 8.57
CA THR A 180 18.57 -19.05 9.86
C THR A 180 17.50 -18.07 10.32
N VAL A 181 17.09 -18.18 11.57
CA VAL A 181 16.02 -17.38 12.16
C VAL A 181 16.60 -16.38 13.15
N THR A 182 16.28 -15.11 12.96
CA THR A 182 16.60 -14.03 13.89
C THR A 182 15.32 -13.52 14.53
N ARG A 183 15.20 -13.69 15.85
CA ARG A 183 14.08 -13.14 16.63
C ARG A 183 14.37 -11.70 17.00
N LEU A 184 13.44 -10.80 16.68
CA LEU A 184 13.56 -9.38 17.00
C LEU A 184 13.06 -9.07 18.42
N PRO A 185 13.45 -7.92 19.00
CA PRO A 185 12.85 -7.44 20.23
C PRO A 185 11.34 -7.20 20.09
N GLY A 186 10.59 -7.36 21.18
CA GLY A 186 9.15 -7.08 21.23
C GLY A 186 8.80 -5.61 21.51
N GLY A 187 7.51 -5.30 21.43
CA GLY A 187 6.96 -3.98 21.73
C GLY A 187 7.21 -2.93 20.64
N GLU A 188 7.57 -3.36 19.44
CA GLU A 188 7.66 -2.52 18.24
C GLU A 188 6.75 -3.18 17.18
N THR A 189 5.95 -2.39 16.48
CA THR A 189 5.07 -2.85 15.40
C THR A 189 5.82 -2.80 14.07
N VAL A 190 5.66 -3.82 13.24
CA VAL A 190 6.25 -3.84 11.89
C VAL A 190 5.56 -2.83 10.99
N ILE A 191 6.37 -2.06 10.25
CA ILE A 191 5.90 -1.14 9.21
C ILE A 191 6.20 -1.69 7.82
N GLY A 192 7.38 -2.25 7.62
CA GLY A 192 7.77 -2.86 6.34
C GLY A 192 9.29 -2.95 6.18
N TRP A 193 9.74 -3.34 4.99
CA TRP A 193 11.17 -3.40 4.68
C TRP A 193 11.70 -2.12 4.05
N THR A 194 12.97 -1.85 4.31
CA THR A 194 13.82 -0.90 3.59
C THR A 194 15.05 -1.65 3.07
N ALA A 195 15.84 -1.02 2.20
CA ALA A 195 17.12 -1.54 1.73
C ALA A 195 18.13 -1.78 2.87
N ALA A 196 17.98 -1.08 4.00
CA ALA A 196 18.86 -1.25 5.17
C ALA A 196 18.36 -2.32 6.15
N GLY A 197 17.11 -2.78 6.02
CA GLY A 197 16.50 -3.78 6.90
C GLY A 197 15.05 -3.48 7.25
N LEU A 198 14.54 -4.17 8.27
CA LEU A 198 13.14 -4.11 8.68
C LEU A 198 12.87 -2.86 9.51
N ALA A 199 11.90 -2.05 9.09
CA ALA A 199 11.44 -0.89 9.82
C ALA A 199 10.33 -1.27 10.80
N LEU A 200 10.51 -0.83 12.04
CA LEU A 200 9.61 -1.03 13.16
C LEU A 200 9.26 0.33 13.77
N VAL A 201 8.08 0.45 14.35
CA VAL A 201 7.61 1.65 15.04
C VAL A 201 7.17 1.33 16.46
N ARG A 202 7.33 2.29 17.35
CA ARG A 202 6.70 2.31 18.67
C ARG A 202 6.02 3.65 18.85
N GLU A 203 4.72 3.63 19.10
CA GLU A 203 3.98 4.79 19.58
C GLU A 203 4.26 4.98 21.07
N ARG A 204 4.40 6.23 21.48
CA ARG A 204 4.38 6.63 22.88
C ARG A 204 3.37 7.75 23.04
N SER A 205 2.38 7.53 23.90
CA SER A 205 1.57 8.63 24.39
C SER A 205 2.44 9.53 25.27
N THR A 206 2.30 10.85 25.12
CA THR A 206 2.84 11.79 26.08
C THR A 206 1.67 12.37 26.87
N ASP A 207 1.06 11.55 27.72
CA ASP A 207 -0.10 11.93 28.53
C ASP A 207 0.17 13.14 29.43
N SER A 208 1.45 13.44 29.68
CA SER A 208 1.91 14.58 30.47
C SER A 208 2.04 15.90 29.70
N LEU A 209 1.79 15.93 28.37
CA LEU A 209 1.87 17.15 27.56
C LEU A 209 0.47 17.65 27.15
N PRO A 210 0.19 18.96 27.25
CA PRO A 210 -1.06 19.54 26.75
C PRO A 210 -1.28 19.17 25.27
N GLY A 211 -2.46 18.64 24.93
CA GLY A 211 -2.83 18.28 23.56
C GLY A 211 -2.56 16.82 23.16
N HIS A 212 -2.23 15.91 24.10
CA HIS A 212 -2.08 14.47 23.87
C HIS A 212 -1.23 14.12 22.64
N VAL A 213 -0.10 14.79 22.49
CA VAL A 213 0.75 14.63 21.31
C VAL A 213 1.44 13.27 21.38
N SER A 214 0.97 12.27 20.64
CA SER A 214 1.74 11.03 20.53
C SER A 214 3.07 11.28 19.81
N THR A 215 4.07 10.45 20.11
CA THR A 215 5.32 10.41 19.34
C THR A 215 5.50 9.03 18.73
N ALA A 216 6.01 8.98 17.50
CA ALA A 216 6.35 7.74 16.83
C ALA A 216 7.87 7.58 16.82
N SER A 217 8.37 6.55 17.50
CA SER A 217 9.79 6.16 17.49
C SER A 217 9.99 5.04 16.49
N PHE A 218 10.74 5.29 15.43
CA PHE A 218 11.08 4.29 14.42
C PHE A 218 12.48 3.74 14.63
N VAL A 219 12.65 2.46 14.34
CA VAL A 219 13.95 1.79 14.25
C VAL A 219 14.01 0.94 12.98
N ILE A 220 15.11 1.05 12.25
CA ILE A 220 15.43 0.10 11.19
C ILE A 220 16.43 -0.90 11.76
N ARG A 221 16.11 -2.19 11.69
CA ARG A 221 16.99 -3.28 12.12
C ARG A 221 17.49 -4.06 10.94
N SER A 222 18.79 -4.36 10.92
CA SER A 222 19.36 -5.28 9.93
C SER A 222 18.73 -6.67 10.06
N PRO A 223 18.92 -7.56 9.08
CA PRO A 223 18.45 -8.95 9.18
C PRO A 223 18.94 -9.70 10.42
N GLY A 224 20.15 -9.36 10.92
CA GLY A 224 20.69 -9.88 12.19
C GLY A 224 20.15 -9.19 13.45
N GLY A 225 19.10 -8.36 13.35
CA GLY A 225 18.41 -7.73 14.47
C GLY A 225 19.08 -6.47 15.06
N LYS A 226 20.26 -6.09 14.55
CA LYS A 226 20.99 -4.89 14.99
C LYS A 226 20.28 -3.63 14.50
N ALA A 227 20.02 -2.69 15.40
CA ALA A 227 19.52 -1.37 15.01
C ALA A 227 20.57 -0.63 14.16
N VAL A 228 20.20 -0.26 12.92
CA VAL A 228 21.04 0.49 11.98
C VAL A 228 20.61 1.94 11.83
N ARG A 229 19.36 2.27 12.16
CA ARG A 229 18.84 3.64 12.18
C ARG A 229 17.76 3.79 13.24
N ARG A 230 17.68 4.98 13.83
CA ARG A 230 16.60 5.38 14.74
C ARG A 230 16.15 6.79 14.38
N THR A 231 14.84 7.03 14.46
CA THR A 231 14.23 8.33 14.18
C THR A 231 13.04 8.50 15.10
N VAL A 232 12.86 9.71 15.64
CA VAL A 232 11.63 10.06 16.38
C VAL A 232 10.93 11.14 15.60
N VAL A 233 9.62 10.97 15.39
CA VAL A 233 8.78 11.93 14.69
C VAL A 233 7.65 12.38 15.64
N PRO A 234 7.37 13.69 15.74
CA PRO A 234 6.26 14.18 16.54
C PRO A 234 4.90 13.86 15.91
N GLY A 235 3.89 13.73 16.75
CA GLY A 235 2.51 13.44 16.37
C GLY A 235 2.24 11.94 16.14
N ASN A 236 0.97 11.63 15.85
CA ASN A 236 0.51 10.27 15.55
C ASN A 236 0.91 9.83 14.14
N GLN A 237 2.22 9.74 13.90
CA GLN A 237 2.81 9.40 12.61
C GLN A 237 3.12 7.91 12.50
N SER A 238 2.59 7.06 13.37
CA SER A 238 2.89 5.63 13.37
C SER A 238 2.45 4.89 12.11
N ARG A 239 1.49 5.46 11.38
CA ARG A 239 1.04 4.99 10.06
C ARG A 239 1.88 5.51 8.90
N ALA A 240 3.04 6.13 9.17
CA ALA A 240 3.96 6.58 8.14
C ALA A 240 4.73 5.39 7.51
N TRP A 241 5.00 5.51 6.22
CA TRP A 241 5.67 4.48 5.42
C TRP A 241 7.08 4.92 5.07
N PHE A 242 8.07 4.03 5.22
CA PHE A 242 9.44 4.31 4.80
C PHE A 242 9.64 4.17 3.29
N SER A 243 10.29 5.16 2.70
CA SER A 243 10.94 5.05 1.39
C SER A 243 11.87 3.82 1.34
N PRO A 244 12.13 3.25 0.15
CA PRO A 244 13.00 2.09 0.02
C PRO A 244 14.38 2.31 0.67
N SER A 245 14.96 3.50 0.58
CA SER A 245 16.23 3.85 1.21
C SER A 245 16.16 4.06 2.73
N GLY A 246 14.96 4.15 3.31
CA GLY A 246 14.74 4.45 4.72
C GLY A 246 15.07 5.89 5.12
N ARG A 247 15.29 6.79 4.14
CA ARG A 247 15.69 8.19 4.39
C ARG A 247 14.51 9.13 4.56
N THR A 248 13.36 8.76 4.04
CA THR A 248 12.13 9.54 4.05
C THR A 248 10.98 8.67 4.56
N LEU A 249 10.12 9.26 5.38
CA LEU A 249 8.81 8.74 5.77
C LEU A 249 7.73 9.51 5.01
N ALA A 250 6.69 8.81 4.55
CA ALA A 250 5.50 9.43 3.97
C ALA A 250 4.28 9.11 4.83
N SER A 251 3.48 10.13 5.14
CA SER A 251 2.21 9.98 5.84
C SER A 251 1.14 10.88 5.24
N LEU A 252 -0.13 10.57 5.47
CA LEU A 252 -1.22 11.43 5.03
C LEU A 252 -1.27 12.70 5.88
N ALA A 253 -1.26 13.86 5.22
CA ALA A 253 -1.59 15.13 5.86
C ALA A 253 -3.09 15.13 6.12
N ARG A 254 -3.49 15.12 7.39
CA ARG A 254 -4.89 15.10 7.81
C ARG A 254 -5.22 16.37 8.58
N GLU A 255 -6.34 16.97 8.24
CA GLU A 255 -6.87 18.17 8.87
C GLU A 255 -8.23 17.84 9.48
N VAL A 256 -8.44 18.25 10.73
CA VAL A 256 -9.72 18.10 11.41
C VAL A 256 -10.62 19.25 10.98
N THR A 257 -11.76 18.93 10.39
CA THR A 257 -12.84 19.87 10.08
C THR A 257 -13.99 19.66 11.07
N PRO A 258 -14.99 20.55 11.14
CA PRO A 258 -16.15 20.35 11.99
C PRO A 258 -16.90 19.03 11.73
N ASP A 259 -16.89 18.56 10.49
CA ASP A 259 -17.72 17.43 10.05
C ASP A 259 -16.92 16.13 9.82
N ASP A 260 -15.62 16.21 9.50
CA ASP A 260 -14.78 15.04 9.17
C ASP A 260 -13.26 15.31 9.34
N LEU A 261 -12.46 14.25 9.22
CA LEU A 261 -11.02 14.29 9.04
C LEU A 261 -10.67 14.24 7.55
N VAL A 262 -10.27 15.37 6.97
CA VAL A 262 -9.96 15.47 5.55
C VAL A 262 -8.47 15.24 5.29
N THR A 263 -8.15 14.49 4.24
CA THR A 263 -6.76 14.32 3.79
C THR A 263 -6.41 15.40 2.77
N THR A 264 -5.46 16.28 3.11
CA THR A 264 -5.05 17.42 2.29
C THR A 264 -3.82 17.14 1.43
N GLY A 265 -3.10 16.05 1.72
CA GLY A 265 -1.98 15.60 0.91
C GLY A 265 -1.12 14.54 1.59
N VAL A 266 0.16 14.49 1.21
CA VAL A 266 1.17 13.58 1.77
C VAL A 266 2.31 14.38 2.36
N VAL A 267 2.58 14.24 3.65
CA VAL A 267 3.74 14.83 4.32
C VAL A 267 4.93 13.89 4.17
N LEU A 268 6.05 14.43 3.71
CA LEU A 268 7.35 13.76 3.69
C LEU A 268 8.17 14.24 4.87
N VAL A 269 8.73 13.29 5.64
CA VAL A 269 9.54 13.56 6.83
C VAL A 269 10.92 12.95 6.64
N GLY A 270 11.98 13.75 6.77
CA GLY A 270 13.36 13.29 6.65
C GLY A 270 13.80 12.55 7.91
N THR A 271 14.31 11.32 7.78
CA THR A 271 14.56 10.44 8.94
C THR A 271 15.83 10.79 9.72
N SER A 272 16.71 11.63 9.17
CA SER A 272 17.90 12.11 9.87
C SER A 272 17.59 13.13 10.97
N LYS A 273 16.53 13.93 10.78
CA LYS A 273 16.14 15.01 11.71
C LYS A 273 14.73 14.85 12.28
N GLY A 274 13.90 13.96 11.72
CA GLY A 274 12.51 13.77 12.14
C GLY A 274 11.59 14.95 11.81
N HIS A 275 12.02 15.85 10.91
CA HIS A 275 11.24 17.03 10.53
C HIS A 275 10.57 16.85 9.17
N PRO A 276 9.37 17.43 8.97
CA PRO A 276 8.76 17.56 7.66
C PRO A 276 9.73 18.25 6.70
N THR A 277 9.97 17.64 5.55
CA THR A 277 10.80 18.21 4.47
C THR A 277 9.92 18.84 3.41
N ARG A 278 8.73 18.29 3.16
CA ARG A 278 7.82 18.72 2.11
C ARG A 278 6.41 18.18 2.34
N THR A 279 5.39 18.91 1.91
CA THR A 279 4.04 18.37 1.69
C THR A 279 3.75 18.28 0.19
N VAL A 280 3.25 17.14 -0.27
CA VAL A 280 2.84 16.89 -1.65
C VAL A 280 1.32 16.96 -1.71
N THR A 281 0.79 17.87 -2.52
CA THR A 281 -0.66 17.96 -2.80
C THR A 281 -0.97 17.11 -4.04
N PRO A 282 -1.74 16.02 -3.89
CA PRO A 282 -2.11 15.17 -5.01
C PRO A 282 -3.00 15.90 -6.02
N ARG A 283 -2.69 15.78 -7.30
CA ARG A 283 -3.51 16.30 -8.41
C ARG A 283 -4.53 15.25 -8.84
N GLN A 284 -5.53 15.03 -7.99
CA GLN A 284 -6.61 14.10 -8.26
C GLN A 284 -7.75 14.78 -9.05
N PRO A 285 -8.59 14.00 -9.77
CA PRO A 285 -9.87 14.50 -10.26
C PRO A 285 -10.71 15.12 -9.13
N ALA A 286 -11.54 16.12 -9.48
CA ALA A 286 -12.43 16.75 -8.52
C ALA A 286 -13.31 15.72 -7.79
N GLY A 287 -13.44 15.87 -6.47
CA GLY A 287 -14.22 14.95 -5.64
C GLY A 287 -13.49 13.66 -5.26
N ARG A 288 -12.21 13.47 -5.61
CA ARG A 288 -11.39 12.34 -5.13
C ARG A 288 -10.35 12.75 -4.12
N ARG A 289 -10.10 11.87 -3.14
CA ARG A 289 -9.05 12.03 -2.12
C ARG A 289 -8.17 10.79 -2.04
N ILE A 290 -6.95 10.97 -1.54
CA ILE A 290 -6.14 9.82 -1.10
C ILE A 290 -6.71 9.34 0.22
N ALA A 291 -7.18 8.09 0.24
CA ALA A 291 -7.68 7.44 1.45
C ALA A 291 -6.53 6.79 2.23
N GLU A 292 -5.54 6.25 1.52
CA GLU A 292 -4.47 5.44 2.11
C GLU A 292 -3.19 5.43 1.27
N ILE A 293 -2.05 5.41 1.97
CA ILE A 293 -0.75 5.04 1.37
C ILE A 293 -0.59 3.55 1.58
N LEU A 294 -0.43 2.80 0.49
CA LEU A 294 -0.32 1.34 0.55
C LEU A 294 1.15 0.92 0.63
N ARG A 295 2.01 1.53 -0.20
CA ARG A 295 3.46 1.30 -0.18
C ARG A 295 4.20 2.36 -1.00
N TRP A 296 5.52 2.31 -0.92
CA TRP A 296 6.39 2.94 -1.89
C TRP A 296 6.59 2.03 -3.10
N GLU A 297 6.59 2.63 -4.28
CA GLU A 297 7.00 1.97 -5.53
C GLU A 297 8.49 2.16 -5.77
N ASP A 298 8.97 3.37 -5.54
CA ASP A 298 10.38 3.75 -5.64
C ASP A 298 10.63 4.97 -4.73
N GLU A 299 11.80 5.61 -4.79
CA GLU A 299 12.12 6.79 -3.95
C GLU A 299 11.23 8.01 -4.17
N ASN A 300 10.50 8.10 -5.30
CA ASN A 300 9.71 9.26 -5.69
C ASN A 300 8.25 8.92 -6.01
N THR A 301 7.84 7.66 -5.86
CA THR A 301 6.50 7.23 -6.25
C THR A 301 5.86 6.43 -5.12
N LEU A 302 4.64 6.82 -4.74
CA LEU A 302 3.79 6.04 -3.84
C LEU A 302 2.73 5.29 -4.61
N VAL A 303 2.38 4.11 -4.12
CA VAL A 303 1.11 3.46 -4.45
C VAL A 303 0.09 3.87 -3.40
N VAL A 304 -1.03 4.42 -3.85
CA VAL A 304 -2.07 4.97 -2.99
C VAL A 304 -3.44 4.43 -3.38
N ARG A 305 -4.31 4.26 -2.38
CA ARG A 305 -5.74 4.04 -2.60
C ARG A 305 -6.43 5.40 -2.62
N THR A 306 -7.22 5.65 -3.65
CA THR A 306 -8.07 6.84 -3.77
C THR A 306 -9.53 6.45 -3.62
N ALA A 307 -10.31 7.28 -2.96
CA ALA A 307 -11.75 7.11 -2.83
C ALA A 307 -12.46 8.42 -3.18
N ASP A 308 -13.74 8.33 -3.53
CA ASP A 308 -14.57 9.51 -3.71
C ASP A 308 -14.81 10.20 -2.36
N ALA A 309 -15.02 11.52 -2.37
CA ALA A 309 -15.23 12.31 -1.17
C ALA A 309 -16.55 11.89 -0.51
N GLY A 310 -16.49 11.55 0.78
CA GLY A 310 -17.62 11.00 1.54
C GLY A 310 -17.77 9.49 1.45
N ASP A 311 -17.03 8.81 0.58
CA ASP A 311 -16.95 7.35 0.64
C ASP A 311 -16.09 6.94 1.85
N THR A 312 -16.72 6.24 2.79
CA THR A 312 -16.07 5.58 3.93
C THR A 312 -15.90 4.07 3.68
N GLY A 313 -16.39 3.56 2.55
CA GLY A 313 -16.31 2.18 2.16
C GLY A 313 -14.93 1.77 1.64
N ASN A 314 -14.81 0.47 1.36
CA ASN A 314 -13.59 -0.12 0.79
C ASN A 314 -13.49 0.04 -0.75
N THR A 315 -14.46 0.71 -1.37
CA THR A 315 -14.55 0.98 -2.81
C THR A 315 -13.55 2.06 -3.25
N GLY A 316 -12.29 1.66 -3.40
CA GLY A 316 -11.21 2.54 -3.87
C GLY A 316 -10.65 2.15 -5.23
N SER A 317 -10.04 3.12 -5.91
CA SER A 317 -9.16 2.87 -7.06
C SER A 317 -7.70 3.01 -6.64
N TYR A 318 -6.80 2.25 -7.26
CA TYR A 318 -5.36 2.32 -6.98
C TYR A 318 -4.66 3.26 -7.96
N HIS A 319 -3.79 4.13 -7.44
CA HIS A 319 -3.01 5.07 -8.24
C HIS A 319 -1.55 5.06 -7.84
N PHE A 320 -0.67 5.40 -8.79
CA PHE A 320 0.63 5.91 -8.46
C PHE A 320 0.55 7.42 -8.24
N LEU A 321 1.24 7.91 -7.21
CA LEU A 321 1.43 9.33 -6.91
C LEU A 321 2.92 9.66 -7.09
N ASP A 322 3.26 10.53 -8.05
CA ASP A 322 4.61 11.09 -8.15
C ASP A 322 4.78 12.20 -7.09
N LEU A 323 5.77 12.02 -6.22
CA LEU A 323 6.05 12.91 -5.11
C LEU A 323 6.73 14.22 -5.53
N ARG A 324 7.20 14.32 -6.78
CA ARG A 324 7.85 15.52 -7.30
C ARG A 324 6.86 16.61 -7.63
N ASP A 325 5.71 16.28 -8.19
CA ASP A 325 4.72 17.26 -8.67
C ASP A 325 3.29 16.96 -8.20
N GLY A 326 3.06 15.83 -7.54
CA GLY A 326 1.75 15.38 -7.08
C GLY A 326 0.89 14.76 -8.18
N ALA A 327 1.43 14.51 -9.37
CA ALA A 327 0.69 13.87 -10.45
C ALA A 327 0.24 12.46 -10.05
N THR A 328 -0.99 12.10 -10.41
CA THR A 328 -1.54 10.78 -10.14
C THR A 328 -1.85 10.07 -11.44
N ARG A 329 -1.53 8.78 -11.50
CA ARG A 329 -1.81 7.92 -12.66
C ARG A 329 -2.46 6.62 -12.17
N PRO A 330 -3.53 6.15 -12.82
CA PRO A 330 -4.18 4.91 -12.40
C PRO A 330 -3.22 3.73 -12.50
N ILE A 331 -3.34 2.78 -11.58
CA ILE A 331 -2.73 1.47 -11.74
C ILE A 331 -3.73 0.64 -12.54
N GLU A 332 -3.37 0.33 -13.78
CA GLU A 332 -4.11 -0.63 -14.58
C GLU A 332 -3.93 -2.02 -13.98
N ILE A 333 -4.86 -2.41 -13.11
CA ILE A 333 -5.02 -3.78 -12.63
C ILE A 333 -6.15 -4.37 -13.43
N SER A 334 -5.82 -5.27 -14.35
CA SER A 334 -6.83 -6.04 -15.07
C SER A 334 -7.19 -7.25 -14.21
N VAL A 335 -8.27 -7.11 -13.44
CA VAL A 335 -8.95 -8.23 -12.78
C VAL A 335 -10.19 -8.55 -13.63
N PRO A 336 -10.42 -9.82 -14.00
CA PRO A 336 -11.63 -10.19 -14.73
C PRO A 336 -12.90 -9.76 -14.00
N VAL A 337 -13.88 -9.27 -14.75
CA VAL A 337 -15.20 -8.92 -14.20
C VAL A 337 -15.82 -10.18 -13.59
N GLY A 338 -16.07 -10.15 -12.27
CA GLY A 338 -16.61 -11.28 -11.50
C GLY A 338 -15.68 -11.80 -10.40
N ASP A 339 -14.38 -11.51 -10.49
CA ASP A 339 -13.44 -11.73 -9.39
C ASP A 339 -13.46 -10.46 -8.52
N ASP A 340 -14.22 -10.43 -7.42
CA ASP A 340 -14.09 -9.36 -6.44
C ASP A 340 -12.70 -9.50 -5.80
N LEU A 341 -11.95 -8.41 -5.72
CA LEU A 341 -10.69 -8.41 -4.97
C LEU A 341 -11.09 -8.55 -3.50
N ARG A 342 -10.80 -9.69 -2.87
CA ARG A 342 -10.86 -9.79 -1.41
C ARG A 342 -10.06 -8.62 -0.81
N GLU A 343 -10.44 -8.19 0.40
CA GLU A 343 -9.85 -7.08 1.16
C GLU A 343 -8.32 -7.14 1.37
N THR A 344 -7.66 -8.21 0.90
CA THR A 344 -6.23 -8.24 0.69
C THR A 344 -5.85 -7.30 -0.44
N ALA A 345 -5.40 -6.09 -0.08
CA ALA A 345 -4.74 -5.18 -1.01
C ALA A 345 -3.78 -6.01 -1.89
N PRO A 346 -3.83 -5.85 -3.24
CA PRO A 346 -3.04 -6.69 -4.13
C PRO A 346 -1.60 -6.72 -3.65
N VAL A 347 -1.00 -7.91 -3.64
CA VAL A 347 0.42 -8.04 -3.26
C VAL A 347 1.22 -7.57 -4.45
N LEU A 348 1.44 -6.27 -4.50
CA LEU A 348 2.10 -5.60 -5.60
C LEU A 348 3.62 -5.75 -5.46
N GLY A 349 4.26 -6.35 -6.45
CA GLY A 349 5.71 -6.24 -6.67
C GLY A 349 6.08 -4.88 -7.26
N SER A 350 7.35 -4.65 -7.55
CA SER A 350 7.80 -3.51 -8.36
C SER A 350 7.14 -3.58 -9.73
N VAL A 351 6.72 -2.42 -10.23
CA VAL A 351 6.11 -2.22 -11.54
C VAL A 351 7.13 -1.75 -12.58
N ARG A 352 8.38 -1.53 -12.17
CA ARG A 352 9.49 -1.15 -13.06
C ARG A 352 10.08 -2.29 -13.86
#